data_AF-A0A558QXA7-F1
#
_entry.id   AF-A0A558QXA7-F1
#
_cell.length_a   1.000
_cell.length_b   1.000
_cell.length_c   1.000
_cell.angle_alpha   90.00
_cell.angle_beta   90.00
_cell.angle_gamma   90.00
#
_symmetry.space_group_name_H-M   'P 1'
#
loop_
_entity.id
_entity.type
_entity.pdbx_description
1 polymer ?
#
loop_
_entity_poly.entity_id
_entity_poly.type
_entity_poly.pdbx_seq_one_letter_code
_entity_poly.pdbx_strand_id
1 'polypeptide(L)'
;MLAGFAIGLFGGLVVNLTAGDAAWVKGVITYITGPAGQVFLRLLFMLVIPLLFSALVTGVAEMGDLASLKRVGLRTLVFTLLLSTISVVVALVLVNVIRPGGGVDPGLARAMLAQAGSGAGAIVGSGRDQPGGVEG
;
A
#
# COMPACT_ATOMS: atom_id res chain seq x y z
N MET A 1 13.30 -8.45 15.77
CA MET A 1 12.59 -7.87 14.61
C MET A 1 13.54 -7.22 13.60
N LEU A 2 14.42 -6.29 14.00
CA LEU A 2 15.35 -5.60 13.08
C LEU A 2 16.28 -6.54 12.31
N ALA A 3 16.88 -7.54 12.96
CA ALA A 3 17.76 -8.51 12.29
C ALA A 3 17.03 -9.30 11.18
N GLY A 4 15.79 -9.75 11.44
CA GLY A 4 14.99 -10.47 10.44
C GLY A 4 14.58 -9.59 9.25
N PHE A 5 14.20 -8.34 9.50
CA PHE A 5 13.90 -7.37 8.45
C PHE A 5 15.14 -7.06 7.59
N ALA A 6 16.28 -6.80 8.23
CA ALA A 6 17.53 -6.53 7.53
C ALA A 6 17.96 -7.74 6.67
N ILE A 7 17.97 -8.95 7.24
CA ILE A 7 18.33 -10.17 6.51
C ILE A 7 17.38 -10.41 5.34
N GLY A 8 16.07 -10.21 5.53
CA GLY A 8 15.07 -10.35 4.46
C GLY A 8 15.27 -9.32 3.34
N LEU A 9 15.51 -8.06 3.69
CA LEU A 9 15.73 -6.97 2.73
C LEU A 9 17.03 -7.17 1.94
N PHE A 10 18.15 -7.39 2.63
CA PHE A 10 19.45 -7.57 2.01
C PHE A 10 19.53 -8.88 1.22
N GLY A 11 19.04 -9.99 1.79
CA GLY A 11 18.99 -11.28 1.11
C GLY A 11 18.11 -11.24 -0.14
N GLY A 12 16.92 -10.63 -0.05
CA GLY A 12 16.03 -10.46 -1.19
C GLY A 12 16.64 -9.57 -2.28
N LEU A 13 17.31 -8.47 -1.89
CA LEU A 13 17.96 -7.56 -2.83
C LEU A 13 19.14 -8.24 -3.55
N VAL A 14 19.99 -8.98 -2.83
CA VAL A 14 21.11 -9.71 -3.43
C VAL A 14 20.62 -10.72 -4.47
N VAL A 15 19.59 -11.52 -4.12
CA VAL A 15 19.01 -12.51 -5.04
C VAL A 15 18.40 -11.83 -6.27
N ASN A 16 17.72 -10.69 -6.10
CA ASN A 16 17.13 -9.93 -7.20
C ASN A 16 18.20 -9.40 -8.17
N LEU A 17 19.33 -8.90 -7.66
CA LEU A 17 20.41 -8.33 -8.48
C LEU A 17 21.23 -9.40 -9.21
N THR A 18 21.44 -10.58 -8.62
CA THR A 18 22.30 -11.62 -9.22
C THR A 18 21.53 -12.64 -10.06
N ALA A 19 20.26 -12.89 -9.74
CA ALA A 19 19.49 -14.02 -10.29
C ALA A 19 18.01 -13.68 -10.56
N GLY A 20 17.66 -12.39 -10.72
CA GLY A 20 16.27 -11.95 -10.89
C GLY A 20 15.52 -12.62 -12.05
N ASP A 21 16.21 -12.94 -13.15
CA ASP A 21 15.63 -13.60 -14.32
C ASP A 21 15.67 -15.14 -14.28
N ALA A 22 16.24 -15.72 -13.22
CA ALA A 22 16.37 -17.17 -13.13
C ALA A 22 15.01 -17.83 -12.87
N ALA A 23 14.69 -18.87 -13.64
CA ALA A 23 13.40 -19.57 -13.57
C ALA A 23 13.10 -20.13 -12.16
N TRP A 24 14.12 -20.54 -11.42
CA TRP A 24 13.96 -21.04 -10.04
C TRP A 24 13.54 -19.94 -9.06
N VAL A 25 14.03 -18.70 -9.23
CA VAL A 25 13.63 -17.54 -8.41
C VAL A 25 12.15 -17.23 -8.66
N LYS A 26 11.73 -17.22 -9.93
CA LYS A 26 10.32 -17.02 -10.29
C LYS A 26 9.40 -18.09 -9.72
N GLY A 27 9.85 -19.36 -9.72
CA GLY A 27 9.15 -20.47 -9.08
C GLY A 27 8.99 -20.27 -7.57
N VAL A 28 10.08 -19.95 -6.86
CA VAL A 28 10.05 -19.67 -5.41
C VAL A 28 9.11 -18.49 -5.10
N ILE A 29 9.17 -17.41 -5.88
CA ILE A 29 8.29 -16.25 -5.70
C ILE A 29 6.82 -16.64 -5.90
N THR A 30 6.51 -17.42 -6.93
CA THR A 30 5.12 -17.76 -7.29
C THR A 30 4.51 -18.77 -6.31
N TYR A 31 5.26 -19.79 -5.89
CA TYR A 31 4.72 -20.89 -5.10
C TYR A 31 4.92 -20.75 -3.59
N ILE A 32 5.92 -19.97 -3.15
CA ILE A 32 6.28 -19.84 -1.74
C ILE A 32 6.10 -18.41 -1.27
N THR A 33 6.91 -17.47 -1.77
CA THR A 33 6.96 -16.11 -1.22
C THR A 33 5.65 -15.35 -1.44
N GLY A 34 5.03 -15.49 -2.62
CA GLY A 34 3.76 -14.85 -2.96
C GLY A 34 2.63 -15.32 -2.04
N PRO A 35 2.31 -16.63 -2.00
CA PRO A 35 1.28 -17.17 -1.11
C PRO A 35 1.57 -16.89 0.37
N ALA A 36 2.82 -17.06 0.83
CA ALA A 36 3.19 -16.76 2.21
C ALA A 36 3.00 -15.27 2.56
N GLY A 37 3.40 -14.37 1.66
CA GLY A 37 3.19 -12.93 1.80
C GLY A 37 1.71 -12.56 1.83
N GLN A 38 0.89 -13.20 0.98
CA GLN A 38 -0.56 -12.99 1.00
C GLN A 38 -1.19 -13.46 2.31
N VAL A 39 -0.82 -14.64 2.82
CA VAL A 39 -1.30 -15.12 4.13
C VAL A 39 -0.86 -14.16 5.23
N PHE A 40 0.40 -13.73 5.24
CA PHE A 40 0.91 -12.75 6.20
C PHE A 40 0.11 -11.44 6.19
N LEU A 41 -0.13 -10.85 5.01
CA LEU A 41 -0.92 -9.63 4.89
C LEU A 41 -2.38 -9.84 5.32
N ARG A 42 -2.99 -10.99 4.98
CA ARG A 42 -4.35 -11.35 5.44
C ARG A 42 -4.42 -11.45 6.95
N LEU A 43 -3.43 -12.05 7.60
CA LEU A 43 -3.33 -12.10 9.05
C LEU A 43 -3.21 -10.69 9.65
N LEU A 44 -2.37 -9.83 9.05
CA LEU A 44 -2.23 -8.44 9.49
C LEU A 44 -3.57 -7.69 9.38
N PHE A 45 -4.25 -7.78 8.25
CA PHE A 45 -5.56 -7.14 8.05
C PHE A 45 -6.66 -7.71 8.95
N MET A 46 -6.64 -9.01 9.22
CA MET A 46 -7.56 -9.67 10.16
C MET A 46 -7.40 -9.12 11.58
N LEU A 47 -6.17 -8.71 11.96
CA LEU A 47 -5.88 -8.11 13.26
C LEU A 47 -6.21 -6.61 13.29
N VAL A 48 -5.97 -5.89 12.19
CA VAL A 48 -6.14 -4.43 12.14
C VAL A 48 -7.57 -4.01 12.50
N ILE A 49 -8.59 -4.63 11.90
CA ILE A 49 -9.99 -4.26 12.14
C ILE A 49 -10.41 -4.41 13.63
N PRO A 50 -10.29 -5.59 14.26
CA PRO A 50 -10.68 -5.76 15.66
C PRO A 50 -9.81 -4.94 16.60
N LEU A 51 -8.50 -4.83 16.34
CA LEU A 51 -7.60 -4.07 17.20
C LEU A 51 -7.90 -2.57 17.16
N LEU A 52 -8.18 -2.01 15.99
CA LEU A 52 -8.58 -0.61 15.85
C LEU A 52 -9.89 -0.34 16.60
N PHE A 53 -10.89 -1.23 16.47
CA PHE A 53 -12.14 -1.09 17.21
C PHE A 53 -11.92 -1.10 18.72
N SER A 54 -11.20 -2.10 19.24
CA SER A 54 -10.89 -2.18 20.67
C SER A 54 -10.10 -0.96 21.17
N ALA A 55 -9.11 -0.50 20.41
CA ALA A 55 -8.32 0.69 20.75
C ALA A 55 -9.16 1.97 20.78
N LEU A 56 -10.09 2.12 19.82
CA LEU A 56 -11.01 3.26 19.79
C LEU A 56 -11.99 3.21 20.96
N VAL A 57 -12.60 2.05 21.24
CA VAL A 57 -13.55 1.89 22.35
C VAL A 57 -12.88 2.15 23.69
N THR A 58 -11.72 1.54 23.93
CA THR A 58 -10.95 1.75 25.18
C THR A 58 -10.48 3.19 25.32
N GLY A 59 -9.97 3.80 24.25
CA GLY A 59 -9.55 5.21 24.27
C GLY A 59 -10.69 6.20 24.51
N VAL A 60 -11.89 5.93 23.98
CA VAL A 60 -13.08 6.75 24.28
C VAL A 60 -13.57 6.50 25.72
N ALA A 61 -13.55 5.25 26.19
CA ALA A 61 -13.96 4.90 27.54
C ALA A 61 -13.05 5.54 28.61
N GLU A 62 -11.75 5.60 28.39
CA GLU A 62 -10.78 6.25 29.29
C GLU A 62 -11.00 7.77 29.42
N MET A 63 -11.44 8.43 28.35
CA MET A 63 -11.72 9.86 28.39
C MET A 63 -12.99 10.22 29.17
N GLY A 64 -13.96 9.30 29.27
CA GLY A 64 -15.19 9.43 30.06
C GLY A 64 -16.20 10.50 29.61
N ASP A 65 -15.76 11.56 28.92
CA ASP A 65 -16.58 12.66 28.45
C ASP A 65 -16.33 12.99 26.96
N LEU A 66 -17.44 13.14 26.24
CA LEU A 66 -17.49 13.41 24.81
C LEU A 66 -16.94 14.80 24.44
N ALA A 67 -17.03 15.78 25.34
CA ALA A 67 -16.49 17.12 25.08
C ALA A 67 -14.95 17.11 25.03
N SER A 68 -14.31 16.33 25.91
CA SER A 68 -12.86 16.12 25.92
C SER A 68 -12.39 15.40 24.66
N LEU A 69 -13.09 14.32 24.27
CA LEU A 69 -12.82 13.59 23.02
C LEU A 69 -12.91 14.51 21.79
N LYS A 70 -13.97 15.32 21.70
CA LYS A 70 -14.15 16.26 20.58
C LYS A 70 -12.99 17.25 20.49
N ARG A 71 -12.55 17.82 21.62
CA ARG A 71 -11.46 18.80 21.64
C ARG A 71 -10.12 18.19 21.22
N VAL A 72 -9.80 17.00 21.74
CA VAL A 72 -8.55 16.31 21.41
C VAL A 72 -8.58 15.82 19.96
N GLY A 73 -9.66 15.15 19.56
CA GLY A 73 -9.86 14.66 18.19
C GLY A 73 -9.78 15.77 17.14
N LEU A 74 -10.43 16.92 17.41
CA LEU A 74 -10.37 18.06 16.48
C LEU A 74 -8.96 18.67 16.41
N ARG A 75 -8.26 18.80 17.54
CA ARG A 75 -6.88 19.30 17.55
C ARG A 75 -5.94 18.37 16.79
N THR A 76 -6.09 17.07 16.96
CA THR A 76 -5.33 16.06 16.23
C THR A 76 -5.67 16.09 14.74
N LEU A 77 -6.95 16.21 14.36
CA LEU A 77 -7.35 16.30 12.96
C LEU A 77 -6.75 17.52 12.27
N VAL A 78 -6.85 18.70 12.89
CA VAL A 78 -6.23 19.92 12.36
C VAL A 78 -4.72 19.77 12.25
N PHE A 79 -4.06 19.18 13.26
CA PHE A 79 -2.62 18.90 13.21
C PHE A 79 -2.25 17.95 12.06
N THR A 80 -2.98 16.85 11.89
CA THR A 80 -2.75 15.87 10.81
C THR A 80 -2.95 16.50 9.43
N LEU A 81 -3.99 17.33 9.26
CA LEU A 81 -4.24 18.05 8.00
C LEU A 81 -3.11 19.05 7.70
N LEU A 82 -2.66 19.81 8.69
CA LEU A 82 -1.55 20.75 8.51
C LEU A 82 -0.25 20.01 8.18
N LEU A 83 0.08 18.97 8.94
CA LEU A 83 1.31 18.18 8.74
C LEU A 83 1.32 17.47 7.38
N SER A 84 0.19 16.90 6.97
CA SER A 84 0.06 16.26 5.66
C SER A 84 0.14 17.27 4.53
N THR A 85 -0.47 18.45 4.67
CA THR A 85 -0.37 19.52 3.67
C THR A 85 1.07 19.98 3.50
N ILE A 86 1.79 20.23 4.61
CA ILE A 86 3.22 20.57 4.58
C ILE A 86 4.02 19.44 3.91
N SER A 87 3.74 18.18 4.26
CA SER A 87 4.41 17.02 3.65
C SER A 87 4.19 16.94 2.13
N VAL A 88 2.96 17.19 1.66
CA VAL A 88 2.62 17.22 0.24
C VAL A 88 3.33 18.38 -0.47
N VAL A 89 3.36 19.57 0.12
CA VAL A 89 4.08 20.73 -0.44
C VAL A 89 5.56 20.42 -0.58
N VAL A 90 6.20 19.86 0.45
CA VAL A 90 7.61 19.45 0.40
C VAL A 90 7.84 18.39 -0.67
N ALA A 91 6.97 17.38 -0.77
CA ALA A 91 7.06 16.35 -1.80
C ALA A 91 6.95 16.95 -3.21
N LEU A 92 6.01 17.88 -3.44
CA LEU A 92 5.85 18.55 -4.73
C LEU A 92 7.05 19.42 -5.08
N VAL A 93 7.60 20.18 -4.13
CA VAL A 93 8.81 20.98 -4.34
C VAL A 93 9.97 20.07 -4.72
N LEU A 94 10.19 18.99 -3.98
CA LEU A 94 11.27 18.05 -4.23
C LEU A 94 11.15 17.38 -5.60
N VAL A 95 9.95 16.93 -5.97
CA VAL A 95 9.69 16.32 -7.29
C VAL A 95 9.89 17.33 -8.41
N ASN A 96 9.47 18.60 -8.24
CA ASN A 96 9.66 19.63 -9.26
C ASN A 96 11.12 20.06 -9.43
N VAL A 97 11.94 19.95 -8.38
CA VAL A 97 13.38 20.25 -8.40
C VAL A 97 14.18 19.08 -8.98
N ILE A 98 14.00 17.87 -8.44
CA ILE A 98 14.73 16.67 -8.88
C ILE A 98 14.27 16.23 -10.27
N ARG A 99 13.00 16.52 -10.63
CA ARG A 99 12.34 16.10 -11.88
C ARG A 99 12.59 14.62 -12.22
N PRO A 100 12.28 13.69 -11.28
CA PRO A 100 12.44 12.28 -11.54
C PRO A 100 11.57 11.88 -12.75
N GLY A 101 12.20 11.43 -13.84
CA GLY A 101 11.50 11.05 -15.07
C GLY A 101 11.89 11.84 -16.33
N GLY A 102 12.70 12.90 -16.22
CA GLY A 102 13.17 13.67 -17.39
C GLY A 102 14.01 12.89 -18.41
N GLY A 103 14.48 11.68 -18.08
CA GLY A 103 15.19 10.76 -18.97
C GLY A 103 14.35 9.61 -19.53
N VAL A 104 13.04 9.60 -19.30
CA VAL A 104 12.16 8.53 -19.80
C VAL A 104 11.82 8.79 -21.26
N ASP A 105 12.15 7.82 -22.13
CA ASP A 105 11.85 7.89 -23.57
C ASP A 105 10.32 8.07 -23.79
N PRO A 106 9.87 9.10 -24.54
CA PRO A 106 8.45 9.35 -24.76
C PRO A 106 7.71 8.19 -25.46
N GLY A 107 8.41 7.41 -26.28
CA GLY A 107 7.87 6.22 -26.94
C GLY A 107 7.65 5.07 -25.96
N LEU A 108 8.61 4.83 -25.06
CA LEU A 108 8.47 3.86 -23.96
C LEU A 108 7.35 4.27 -22.99
N ALA A 109 7.27 5.56 -22.63
CA ALA A 109 6.20 6.09 -21.79
C ALA A 109 4.82 5.88 -22.43
N ARG A 110 4.68 6.12 -23.74
CA ARG A 110 3.43 5.88 -24.49
C ARG A 110 3.07 4.40 -24.55
N ALA A 111 4.04 3.52 -24.77
CA ALA A 111 3.81 2.07 -24.76
C ALA A 111 3.33 1.57 -23.39
N MET A 112 3.93 2.06 -22.30
CA MET A 112 3.52 1.75 -20.92
C MET A 112 2.12 2.29 -20.61
N LEU A 113 1.79 3.51 -21.05
CA LEU A 113 0.45 4.10 -20.87
C LEU A 113 -0.62 3.35 -21.67
N ALA A 114 -0.32 2.92 -22.90
CA ALA A 114 -1.23 2.11 -23.71
C ALA A 114 -1.51 0.74 -23.05
N GLN A 115 -0.48 0.13 -22.47
CA GLN A 115 -0.61 -1.15 -21.76
C GLN A 115 -1.34 -0.97 -20.42
N ALA A 116 -1.07 0.10 -19.67
CA ALA A 116 -1.78 0.44 -18.44
C ALA A 116 -3.27 0.73 -18.71
N GLY A 117 -3.60 1.39 -19.82
CA GLY A 117 -4.98 1.60 -20.26
C GLY A 117 -5.72 0.30 -20.56
N SER A 118 -5.04 -0.69 -21.17
CA SER A 118 -5.62 -2.01 -21.40
C SER A 118 -5.87 -2.81 -20.10
N GLY A 119 -4.98 -2.66 -19.10
CA GLY A 119 -5.17 -3.23 -17.77
C GLY A 119 -6.34 -2.60 -17.01
N ALA A 120 -6.45 -1.27 -17.04
CA ALA A 120 -7.57 -0.53 -16.45
C ALA A 120 -8.92 -0.82 -17.14
N GLY A 121 -8.92 -1.07 -18.45
CA GLY A 121 -10.09 -1.52 -19.20
C GLY A 121 -10.55 -2.93 -18.79
N ALA A 122 -9.61 -3.85 -18.52
CA ALA A 122 -9.92 -5.21 -18.11
C ALA A 122 -10.61 -5.27 -16.73
N ILE A 123 -10.16 -4.48 -15.74
CA ILE A 123 -10.81 -4.41 -14.42
C ILE A 123 -12.23 -3.79 -14.46
N VAL A 124 -12.48 -2.83 -15.36
CA VAL A 124 -13.82 -2.24 -15.55
C VAL A 124 -14.74 -3.17 -16.39
N GLY A 125 -14.17 -3.98 -17.29
CA GLY A 125 -14.89 -4.98 -18.08
C GLY A 125 -15.35 -6.18 -17.25
N SER A 126 -14.47 -6.73 -16.41
CA SER A 126 -14.82 -7.84 -15.51
C SER A 126 -15.87 -7.47 -14.44
N GLY A 127 -16.09 -6.18 -14.16
CA GLY A 127 -17.18 -5.70 -13.30
C GLY A 127 -18.55 -5.63 -13.98
N ARG A 128 -18.63 -5.72 -15.32
CA ARG A 128 -19.89 -5.77 -16.08
C ARG A 128 -20.39 -7.20 -16.35
N ASP A 129 -19.49 -8.18 -16.37
CA ASP A 129 -19.78 -9.60 -16.59
C ASP A 129 -19.93 -10.43 -15.29
N GLN A 130 -20.21 -9.79 -14.16
CA GLN A 130 -20.67 -10.48 -12.96
C GLN A 130 -22.21 -10.39 -12.91
N PRO A 131 -22.96 -11.26 -13.63
CA PRO A 131 -24.40 -11.37 -13.45
C PRO A 131 -24.64 -11.76 -11.99
N GLY A 132 -25.55 -11.03 -11.34
CA GLY A 132 -25.95 -11.28 -9.96
C GLY A 132 -26.44 -12.72 -9.79
N GLY A 133 -25.62 -13.54 -9.11
CA GLY A 133 -26.03 -14.84 -8.60
C GLY A 133 -26.73 -14.66 -7.26
N VAL A 134 -28.01 -14.29 -7.30
CA VAL A 134 -28.95 -14.40 -6.17
C VAL A 134 -30.20 -15.11 -6.68
N GLU A 135 -30.09 -16.41 -6.97
CA GLU A 135 -31.23 -17.34 -7.02
C GLU A 135 -30.73 -18.75 -6.62
N GLY A 136 -31.30 -19.30 -5.55
CA GLY A 136 -31.01 -20.63 -5.00
C GLY A 136 -31.17 -20.69 -3.49
#